data_AF-A0A920V3B4-F1
#
_entry.id   AF-A0A920V3B4-F1
#
_cell.length_a   1.000
_cell.length_b   1.000
_cell.length_c   1.000
_cell.angle_alpha   90.00
_cell.angle_beta   90.00
_cell.angle_gamma   90.00
#
_symmetry.space_group_name_H-M   'P 1'
#
loop_
_entity.id
_entity.type
_entity.pdbx_description
1 polymer ?
#
loop_
_entity_poly.entity_id
_entity_poly.type
_entity_poly.pdbx_seq_one_letter_code
_entity_poly.pdbx_strand_id
1 'polypeptide(L)'
;MFPSLFQHGPDTLDIRLAVSRDGIRWSRPDRKTAFIALGKGKAFDSGSLYMGQGMIRGGENCGVLFRIALRHQGAELENLTKPENARVYSRVGAPGWTDSSPLRQDQRGGSFTSPPLRFTGNRLHLNVRVPAAVACESVFSMRRDVHCRSSL
;
A
#
# COMPACT_ATOMS: atom_id res chain seq x y z
N MET A 1 2.99 -0.22 -5.89
CA MET A 1 2.27 -1.19 -6.74
C MET A 1 1.68 -2.28 -5.87
N PHE A 2 0.55 -2.86 -6.27
CA PHE A 2 -0.14 -3.91 -5.53
C PHE A 2 -0.24 -5.21 -6.33
N PRO A 3 0.85 -5.96 -6.53
CA PRO A 3 0.80 -7.16 -7.36
C PRO A 3 -0.09 -8.24 -6.75
N SER A 4 -0.89 -8.90 -7.59
CA SER A 4 -1.50 -10.19 -7.27
C SER A 4 -0.44 -11.27 -7.37
N LEU A 5 -0.10 -11.90 -6.24
CA LEU A 5 0.96 -12.90 -6.18
C LEU A 5 0.35 -14.31 -6.20
N PHE A 6 0.76 -15.12 -7.16
CA PHE A 6 0.29 -16.50 -7.27
C PHE A 6 0.93 -17.41 -6.21
N GLN A 7 0.08 -18.17 -5.54
CA GLN A 7 0.44 -19.18 -4.55
C GLN A 7 0.11 -20.56 -5.14
N HIS A 8 1.14 -21.29 -5.56
CA HIS A 8 0.98 -22.57 -6.26
C HIS A 8 0.24 -23.63 -5.45
N GLY A 9 0.61 -23.82 -4.18
CA GLY A 9 0.01 -24.85 -3.33
C GLY A 9 -1.51 -24.72 -3.19
N PRO A 10 -2.04 -23.55 -2.76
CA PRO A 10 -3.49 -23.35 -2.64
C PRO A 10 -4.20 -23.02 -3.98
N ASP A 11 -3.45 -22.73 -5.05
CA ASP A 11 -3.98 -22.26 -6.34
C ASP A 11 -4.74 -20.93 -6.24
N THR A 12 -4.17 -19.96 -5.53
CA THR A 12 -4.82 -18.69 -5.20
C THR A 12 -3.93 -17.49 -5.46
N LEU A 13 -4.52 -16.30 -5.57
CA LEU A 13 -3.79 -15.03 -5.59
C LEU A 13 -4.23 -14.13 -4.45
N ASP A 14 -3.27 -13.58 -3.71
CA ASP A 14 -3.49 -12.49 -2.77
C ASP A 14 -2.81 -11.21 -3.25
N ILE A 15 -3.21 -10.06 -2.70
CA ILE A 15 -2.66 -8.77 -3.10
C ILE A 15 -1.52 -8.42 -2.15
N ARG A 16 -0.34 -8.12 -2.68
CA ARG A 16 0.87 -7.76 -1.91
C ARG A 16 1.26 -6.30 -2.09
N LEU A 17 2.20 -5.82 -1.28
CA LEU A 17 2.78 -4.48 -1.42
C LEU A 17 4.16 -4.57 -2.08
N ALA A 18 4.35 -3.83 -3.17
CA ALA A 18 5.65 -3.53 -3.75
C ALA A 18 5.87 -2.01 -3.79
N VAL A 19 7.05 -1.57 -3.39
CA VAL A 19 7.44 -0.15 -3.32
C VAL A 19 8.59 0.14 -4.26
N SER A 20 8.64 1.36 -4.78
CA SER A 20 9.71 1.85 -5.65
C SER A 20 9.87 3.36 -5.45
N ARG A 21 11.09 3.86 -5.68
CA ARG A 21 11.40 5.30 -5.70
C ARG A 21 11.46 5.88 -7.11
N ASP A 22 11.71 5.05 -8.11
CA ASP A 22 11.91 5.45 -9.50
C ASP A 22 10.84 4.87 -10.45
N GLY A 23 9.91 4.06 -9.95
CA GLY A 23 8.90 3.37 -10.74
C GLY A 23 9.43 2.21 -11.59
N ILE A 24 10.75 1.99 -11.61
CA ILE A 24 11.44 0.99 -12.46
C ILE A 24 11.95 -0.16 -11.59
N ARG A 25 12.63 0.15 -10.49
CA ARG A 25 13.18 -0.83 -9.56
C ARG A 25 12.26 -0.98 -8.37
N TRP A 26 11.75 -2.19 -8.19
CA TRP A 26 10.76 -2.50 -7.16
C TRP A 26 11.33 -3.43 -6.10
N SER A 27 10.98 -3.19 -4.85
CA SER A 27 11.24 -4.09 -3.73
C SER A 27 9.94 -4.46 -3.01
N ARG A 28 9.97 -5.59 -2.30
CA ARG A 28 8.89 -6.06 -1.43
C ARG A 28 9.43 -6.09 -0.01
N PRO A 29 9.21 -5.05 0.80
CA PRO A 29 9.73 -4.96 2.16
C PRO A 29 9.22 -6.10 3.04
N ASP A 30 7.95 -6.46 2.87
CA ASP A 30 7.35 -7.67 3.42
C ASP A 30 6.93 -8.59 2.28
N ARG A 31 7.44 -9.82 2.29
CA ARG A 31 7.13 -10.87 1.32
C ARG A 31 6.16 -11.92 1.85
N LYS A 32 5.91 -11.93 3.17
CA LYS A 32 5.13 -12.97 3.85
C LYS A 32 3.70 -12.53 4.06
N THR A 33 3.48 -11.28 4.44
CA THR A 33 2.15 -10.76 4.73
C THR A 33 1.42 -10.31 3.47
N ALA A 34 0.14 -10.64 3.37
CA ALA A 34 -0.72 -10.10 2.32
C ALA A 34 -1.14 -8.66 2.67
N PHE A 35 -1.15 -7.78 1.69
CA PHE A 35 -1.67 -6.43 1.85
C PHE A 35 -3.21 -6.45 1.89
N ILE A 36 -3.83 -7.24 0.99
CA ILE A 36 -5.23 -7.66 1.11
C ILE A 36 -5.21 -9.19 1.08
N ALA A 37 -5.58 -9.80 2.20
CA ALA A 37 -5.62 -11.24 2.37
C ALA A 37 -6.89 -11.85 1.77
N LEU A 38 -6.83 -13.14 1.44
CA LEU A 38 -7.99 -13.93 1.04
C LEU A 38 -8.96 -14.11 2.20
N GLY A 39 -10.25 -14.16 1.88
CA GLY A 39 -11.27 -14.63 2.81
C GLY A 39 -11.07 -16.09 3.21
N LYS A 40 -11.63 -16.48 4.36
CA LYS A 40 -11.54 -17.85 4.86
C LYS A 40 -12.70 -18.72 4.37
N GLY A 41 -12.46 -20.02 4.24
CA GLY A 41 -13.51 -21.02 3.98
C GLY A 41 -14.21 -20.79 2.64
N LYS A 42 -15.53 -20.61 2.68
CA LYS A 42 -16.37 -20.33 1.49
C LYS A 42 -16.72 -18.84 1.36
N ALA A 43 -15.95 -17.96 2.01
CA ALA A 43 -16.12 -16.52 1.82
C ALA A 43 -15.99 -16.18 0.33
N PHE A 44 -16.74 -15.18 -0.11
CA PHE A 44 -16.83 -14.79 -1.52
C PHE A 44 -15.45 -14.51 -2.14
N ASP A 45 -14.51 -13.99 -1.34
CA ASP A 45 -13.16 -13.57 -1.69
C ASP A 45 -12.06 -14.59 -1.29
N SER A 46 -12.44 -15.87 -1.08
CA SER A 46 -11.52 -16.94 -0.68
C SER A 46 -10.76 -17.62 -1.84
N GLY A 47 -11.17 -17.39 -3.08
CA GLY A 47 -10.57 -17.97 -4.28
C GLY A 47 -9.29 -17.25 -4.72
N SER A 48 -9.43 -16.22 -5.54
CA SER A 48 -8.30 -15.41 -5.99
C SER A 48 -8.65 -13.94 -6.06
N LEU A 49 -7.72 -13.09 -5.61
CA LEU A 49 -7.80 -11.63 -5.71
C LEU A 49 -6.87 -11.13 -6.82
N TYR A 50 -7.49 -10.63 -7.88
CA TYR A 50 -6.81 -9.97 -9.00
C TYR A 50 -6.87 -8.46 -8.81
N MET A 51 -5.72 -7.84 -8.61
CA MET A 51 -5.56 -6.40 -8.58
C MET A 51 -6.06 -5.81 -9.90
N GLY A 52 -6.98 -4.85 -9.81
CA GLY A 52 -7.42 -4.05 -10.94
C GLY A 52 -6.39 -2.99 -11.34
N GLN A 53 -6.79 -2.04 -12.17
CA GLN A 53 -5.90 -0.95 -12.58
C GLN A 53 -5.75 0.07 -11.44
N GLY A 54 -4.77 -0.18 -10.55
CA GLY A 54 -4.24 0.79 -9.61
C GLY A 54 -5.17 1.20 -8.46
N MET A 55 -4.83 2.35 -7.87
CA MET A 55 -5.64 2.98 -6.82
C MET A 55 -6.56 4.02 -7.46
N ILE A 56 -7.84 3.97 -7.11
CA ILE A 56 -8.81 5.01 -7.40
C ILE A 56 -8.80 6.00 -6.25
N ARG A 57 -8.60 7.28 -6.56
CA ARG A 57 -8.74 8.37 -5.59
C ARG A 57 -10.20 8.80 -5.50
N GLY A 58 -10.72 8.93 -4.28
CA GLY A 58 -12.04 9.48 -4.01
C GLY A 58 -12.03 10.31 -2.74
N GLY A 59 -11.92 11.64 -2.88
CA GLY A 59 -11.82 12.55 -1.74
C GLY A 59 -10.60 12.25 -0.86
N GLU A 60 -10.80 12.15 0.46
CA GLU A 60 -9.75 11.83 1.44
C GLU A 60 -9.36 10.34 1.49
N ASN A 61 -9.97 9.51 0.63
CA ASN A 61 -9.78 8.07 0.60
C ASN A 61 -9.09 7.65 -0.70
N CYS A 62 -8.10 6.76 -0.57
CA CYS A 62 -7.66 5.94 -1.69
C CYS A 62 -8.31 4.57 -1.61
N GLY A 63 -8.80 4.09 -2.74
CA GLY A 63 -9.43 2.80 -2.89
C GLY A 63 -8.64 1.91 -3.84
N VAL A 64 -8.52 0.64 -3.53
CA VAL A 64 -7.98 -0.37 -4.44
C VAL A 64 -9.13 -1.16 -5.03
N LEU A 65 -9.30 -1.15 -6.36
CA LEU A 65 -10.24 -2.08 -7.00
C LEU A 65 -9.57 -3.42 -7.19
N PHE A 66 -10.26 -4.48 -6.80
CA PHE A 66 -9.83 -5.84 -7.09
C PHE A 66 -11.01 -6.67 -7.61
N ARG A 67 -10.67 -7.62 -8.46
CA ARG A 67 -11.58 -8.61 -9.03
C ARG A 67 -11.39 -9.91 -8.27
N ILE A 68 -12.49 -10.49 -7.87
CA ILE A 68 -12.53 -11.80 -7.27
C ILE A 68 -12.81 -12.82 -8.36
N ALA A 69 -12.09 -13.93 -8.31
CA ALA A 69 -12.35 -15.08 -9.16
C ALA A 69 -12.31 -16.37 -8.33
N LEU A 70 -12.62 -17.45 -9.04
CA LEU A 70 -12.29 -18.81 -8.65
C LEU A 70 -10.81 -18.95 -8.32
N ARG A 71 -10.43 -20.15 -7.86
CA ARG A 71 -9.02 -20.56 -7.84
C ARG A 71 -8.40 -20.33 -9.23
N HIS A 72 -7.10 -20.07 -9.27
CA HIS A 72 -6.44 -19.58 -10.48
C HIS A 72 -6.66 -20.52 -11.68
N GLN A 73 -6.57 -21.83 -11.49
CA GLN A 73 -6.86 -22.83 -12.52
C GLN A 73 -8.35 -23.07 -12.75
N GLY A 74 -9.23 -22.64 -11.84
CA GLY A 74 -10.68 -22.75 -11.99
C GLY A 74 -11.29 -21.73 -12.96
N ALA A 75 -10.53 -20.75 -13.43
CA ALA A 75 -10.99 -19.64 -14.28
C ALA A 75 -11.16 -20.01 -15.76
N GLU A 76 -11.66 -21.22 -16.05
CA GLU A 76 -11.98 -21.71 -17.39
C GLU A 76 -13.35 -21.19 -17.87
N LEU A 77 -13.56 -21.12 -19.18
CA LEU A 77 -14.75 -20.49 -19.77
C LEU A 77 -16.06 -21.12 -19.26
N GLU A 78 -16.12 -22.45 -19.18
CA GLU A 78 -17.28 -23.19 -18.67
C GLU A 78 -17.64 -22.85 -17.22
N ASN A 79 -16.64 -22.52 -16.41
CA ASN A 79 -16.87 -22.10 -15.04
C ASN A 79 -17.23 -20.62 -14.95
N LEU A 80 -16.70 -19.78 -15.84
CA LEU A 80 -16.98 -18.34 -15.86
C LEU A 80 -18.37 -17.98 -16.41
N THR A 81 -19.02 -18.88 -17.15
CA THR A 81 -20.39 -18.69 -17.66
C THR A 81 -21.46 -19.00 -16.62
N LYS A 82 -21.10 -19.66 -15.52
CA LYS A 82 -22.00 -19.99 -14.42
C LYS A 82 -22.34 -18.72 -13.61
N PRO A 83 -23.62 -18.35 -13.43
CA PRO A 83 -24.01 -17.15 -12.69
C PRO A 83 -23.42 -17.03 -11.28
N GLU A 84 -23.27 -18.15 -10.59
CA GLU A 84 -22.66 -18.23 -9.25
C GLU A 84 -21.18 -17.88 -9.20
N ASN A 85 -20.50 -17.92 -10.36
CA ASN A 85 -19.09 -17.57 -10.52
C ASN A 85 -18.89 -16.19 -11.14
N ALA A 86 -19.95 -15.38 -11.18
CA ALA A 86 -19.90 -14.02 -11.68
C ALA A 86 -18.78 -13.23 -10.97
N ARG A 87 -18.02 -12.49 -11.77
CA ARG A 87 -16.90 -11.69 -11.28
C ARG A 87 -17.42 -10.55 -10.41
N VAL A 88 -16.94 -10.48 -9.18
CA VAL A 88 -17.23 -9.37 -8.26
C VAL A 88 -16.06 -8.39 -8.25
N TYR A 89 -16.38 -7.11 -8.37
CA TYR A 89 -15.44 -6.03 -8.10
C TYR A 89 -15.67 -5.52 -6.68
N SER A 90 -14.61 -5.39 -5.91
CA SER A 90 -14.66 -4.84 -4.57
C SER A 90 -13.57 -3.78 -4.37
N ARG A 91 -13.73 -2.98 -3.32
CA ARG A 91 -12.86 -1.86 -2.98
C ARG A 91 -12.47 -1.89 -1.51
N VAL A 92 -11.17 -1.88 -1.23
CA VAL A 92 -10.66 -1.53 0.11
C VAL A 92 -10.33 -0.05 0.12
N GLY A 93 -10.98 0.71 1.01
CA GLY A 93 -10.67 2.12 1.25
C GLY A 93 -9.73 2.27 2.45
N ALA A 94 -8.69 3.09 2.31
CA ALA A 94 -7.80 3.47 3.40
C ALA A 94 -7.87 4.99 3.61
N PRO A 95 -8.54 5.47 4.68
CA PRO A 95 -8.59 6.89 5.00
C PRO A 95 -7.19 7.45 5.27
N GLY A 96 -6.86 8.58 4.64
CA GLY A 96 -5.57 9.25 4.84
C GLY A 96 -4.37 8.57 4.18
N TRP A 97 -4.61 7.61 3.28
CA TRP A 97 -3.58 7.05 2.42
C TRP A 97 -3.39 7.97 1.21
N THR A 98 -2.30 8.75 1.22
CA THR A 98 -1.86 9.59 0.10
C THR A 98 -0.63 8.96 -0.55
N ASP A 99 -0.19 9.50 -1.71
CA ASP A 99 0.92 8.96 -2.53
C ASP A 99 2.23 8.69 -1.76
N SER A 100 2.38 9.31 -0.60
CA SER A 100 3.37 8.99 0.42
C SER A 100 2.63 8.39 1.62
N SER A 101 2.73 7.09 1.88
CA SER A 101 2.19 6.52 3.12
C SER A 101 2.73 7.32 4.31
N PRO A 102 1.88 8.07 5.05
CA PRO A 102 2.36 8.87 6.15
C PRO A 102 2.78 7.93 7.26
N LEU A 103 3.98 8.13 7.81
CA LEU A 103 4.30 7.62 9.13
C LEU A 103 3.36 8.36 10.09
N ARG A 104 2.31 7.67 10.55
CA ARG A 104 1.42 8.20 11.58
C ARG A 104 1.99 7.83 12.93
N GLN A 105 2.15 8.84 13.76
CA GLN A 105 2.43 8.68 15.17
C GLN A 105 1.21 9.09 15.99
N ASP A 106 1.08 8.49 17.16
CA ASP A 106 0.18 9.00 18.18
C ASP A 106 0.78 10.27 18.82
N GLN A 107 0.05 10.86 19.77
CA GLN A 107 0.48 12.10 20.44
C GLN A 107 1.74 11.95 21.29
N ARG A 108 2.31 10.74 21.44
CA ARG A 108 3.52 10.49 22.24
C ARG A 108 4.80 10.71 21.44
N GLY A 109 4.69 10.97 20.14
CA GLY A 109 5.84 11.12 19.26
C GLY A 109 6.59 9.80 19.06
N GLY A 110 7.82 9.87 18.55
CA GLY A 110 8.70 8.72 18.31
C GLY A 110 9.57 8.83 17.06
N SER A 111 10.25 7.75 16.70
CA SER A 111 11.31 7.76 15.70
C SER A 111 11.10 6.72 14.60
N PHE A 112 11.71 6.97 13.44
CA PHE A 112 11.86 5.97 12.39
C PHE A 112 13.27 6.04 11.82
N THR A 113 13.77 4.90 11.36
CA THR A 113 15.04 4.84 10.62
C THR A 113 14.72 4.72 9.14
N SER A 114 15.31 5.60 8.33
CA SER A 114 15.28 5.48 6.86
C SER A 114 16.62 4.96 6.33
N PRO A 115 16.65 4.36 5.14
CA PRO A 115 17.89 4.25 4.39
C PRO A 115 18.53 5.64 4.24
N PRO A 116 19.88 5.75 4.16
CA PRO A 116 20.55 7.04 4.09
C PRO A 116 19.95 7.96 3.02
N LEU A 117 19.49 9.14 3.44
CA LEU A 117 19.00 10.19 2.54
C LEU A 117 20.19 10.86 1.88
N ARG A 118 20.38 10.62 0.57
CA ARG A 118 21.40 11.29 -0.24
C ARG A 118 20.74 12.46 -0.97
N PHE A 119 21.25 13.68 -0.74
CA PHE A 119 20.79 14.89 -1.44
C PHE A 119 21.99 15.76 -1.79
N THR A 120 21.83 16.61 -2.80
CA THR A 120 22.81 17.62 -3.20
C THR A 120 22.34 19.00 -2.73
N GLY A 121 23.27 19.87 -2.35
CA GLY A 121 22.96 21.21 -1.83
C GLY A 121 22.97 21.29 -0.31
N ASN A 122 22.39 22.37 0.23
CA ASN A 122 22.41 22.71 1.65
C ASN A 122 21.01 22.68 2.31
N ARG A 123 20.00 22.14 1.63
CA ARG A 123 18.62 22.08 2.13
C ARG A 123 17.97 20.74 1.80
N LEU A 124 17.32 20.14 2.80
CA LEU A 124 16.46 18.97 2.68
C LEU A 124 15.03 19.39 3.00
N HIS A 125 14.14 19.32 2.01
CA HIS A 125 12.71 19.61 2.22
C HIS A 125 11.99 18.33 2.66
N LEU A 126 11.40 18.37 3.86
CA LEU A 126 10.60 17.28 4.40
C LEU A 126 9.12 17.61 4.24
N ASN A 127 8.35 16.69 3.68
CA ASN A 127 6.90 16.81 3.59
C ASN A 127 6.26 16.28 4.89
N VAL A 128 6.19 17.14 5.91
CA VAL A 128 5.69 16.80 7.26
C VAL A 128 4.57 17.75 7.67
N ARG A 129 3.51 17.20 8.28
CA ARG A 129 2.45 17.99 8.93
C ARG A 129 2.58 17.84 10.44
N VAL A 130 2.83 18.95 11.14
CA VAL A 130 2.95 19.01 12.60
C VAL A 130 1.74 19.79 13.17
N PRO A 131 1.05 19.29 14.21
CA PRO A 131 0.04 20.07 14.91
C PRO A 131 0.65 21.32 15.57
N ALA A 132 -0.02 22.47 15.50
CA ALA A 132 0.49 23.76 15.96
C ALA A 132 0.92 23.82 17.45
N ALA A 133 0.47 22.87 18.28
CA ALA A 133 0.75 22.81 19.71
C ALA A 133 2.02 22.02 20.08
N VAL A 134 2.71 21.40 19.12
CA VAL A 134 3.90 20.58 19.38
C VAL A 134 5.10 21.18 18.64
N ALA A 135 6.11 21.62 19.38
CA ALA A 135 7.40 21.97 18.80
C ALA A 135 8.00 20.73 18.15
N CYS A 136 8.23 20.78 16.84
CA CYS A 136 8.88 19.68 16.12
C CYS A 136 10.40 19.80 16.26
N GLU A 137 10.96 19.29 17.36
CA GLU A 137 12.40 19.06 17.42
C GLU A 137 12.75 17.86 16.54
N SER A 138 13.23 18.15 15.33
CA SER A 138 13.71 17.13 14.41
C SER A 138 15.18 16.88 14.72
N VAL A 139 15.49 16.04 15.71
CA VAL A 139 16.88 15.59 15.94
C VAL A 139 17.24 14.55 14.89
N PHE A 140 17.61 15.02 13.71
CA PHE A 140 18.37 14.20 12.78
C PHE A 140 19.83 14.27 13.22
N SER A 141 20.35 13.18 13.80
CA SER A 141 21.80 12.99 13.91
C SER A 141 22.38 12.72 12.51
N MET A 142 22.35 13.75 11.66
CA MET A 142 23.09 13.84 10.41
C MET A 142 24.08 14.97 10.59
N ARG A 143 25.30 14.81 10.07
CA ARG A 143 26.42 15.73 10.30
C ARG A 143 26.22 17.19 9.80
N ARG A 144 25.01 17.65 9.40
CA ARG A 144 24.70 19.04 9.00
C ARG A 144 23.21 19.40 9.20
N ASP A 145 22.96 20.68 9.47
CA ASP A 145 21.68 21.31 9.85
C ASP A 145 20.52 21.10 8.86
N VAL A 146 19.29 20.97 9.39
CA VAL A 146 18.03 20.87 8.64
C VAL A 146 17.09 21.99 9.08
N HIS A 147 16.38 22.63 8.12
CA HIS A 147 15.34 23.63 8.38
C HIS A 147 13.98 23.10 7.90
N CYS A 148 13.02 22.98 8.80
CA CYS A 148 11.62 22.72 8.47
C CYS A 148 10.88 24.05 8.21
N ARG A 149 10.10 24.14 7.13
CA ARG A 149 9.11 25.21 6.94
C ARG A 149 7.71 24.61 7.03
N SER A 150 6.88 25.17 7.90
CA SER A 150 5.44 24.91 7.92
C SER A 150 4.80 25.63 6.73
N SER A 151 4.25 24.89 5.77
CA SER A 151 3.33 25.45 4.80
C SER A 151 1.93 25.51 5.43
N LEU A 152 1.44 26.74 5.61
CA LEU A 152 0.05 27.07 5.92
C LEU A 152 -0.90 26.53 4.84
#